data_AF-D1CSW6-F1
#
_entry.id   AF-D1CSW6-F1
#
_cell.length_a   1.000
_cell.length_b   1.000
_cell.length_c   1.000
_cell.angle_alpha   90.00
_cell.angle_beta   90.00
_cell.angle_gamma   90.00
#
_symmetry.space_group_name_H-M   'P 1'
#
loop_
_entity.id
_entity.type
_entity.pdbx_description
1 polymer ?
#
loop_
_entity_poly.entity_id
_entity_poly.type
_entity_poly.pdbx_seq_one_letter_code
_entity_poly.pdbx_strand_id
1 'polypeptide(L)'
;TASTISDFGFSAAERLRQQISQTLPGRAPEEIYLEEIDRVRHEFIRLCGLEHIGGMEVIVSPSGTDAHMLASQLVAGSSVAKTLAIMVQPEETGSGVGHALAGGMHSSHRESGGTTVNSADPIDVRSIAVRMEGSRLRPIAAVDDELEAIVSAAITRYGRILIVLTDVSKTGV
;
A
#
# COMPACT_ATOMS: atom_id res chain seq x y z
N THR A 1 3.44 -7.50 10.43
CA THR A 1 2.77 -7.80 11.71
C THR A 1 1.85 -6.65 12.03
N ALA A 2 0.55 -6.90 11.93
CA ALA A 2 -0.50 -5.91 12.22
C ALA A 2 -0.55 -5.65 13.73
N SER A 3 -0.72 -4.40 14.12
CA SER A 3 -1.07 -4.05 15.50
C SER A 3 -2.30 -4.84 15.92
N THR A 4 -2.34 -5.30 17.18
CA THR A 4 -3.51 -6.00 17.72
C THR A 4 -4.75 -5.10 17.57
N ILE A 5 -5.79 -5.62 16.95
CA ILE A 5 -7.08 -4.93 16.86
C ILE A 5 -7.59 -4.63 18.28
N SER A 6 -8.05 -3.41 18.53
CA SER A 6 -8.64 -3.08 19.84
C SER A 6 -9.94 -3.84 20.06
N ASP A 7 -10.33 -4.07 21.31
CA ASP A 7 -11.61 -4.73 21.64
C ASP A 7 -12.80 -4.01 21.01
N PHE A 8 -12.74 -2.66 20.96
CA PHE A 8 -13.74 -1.84 20.29
C PHE A 8 -13.77 -2.10 18.78
N GLY A 9 -12.60 -2.13 18.14
CA GLY A 9 -12.48 -2.43 16.70
C GLY A 9 -12.98 -3.83 16.38
N PHE A 10 -12.63 -4.82 17.19
CA PHE A 10 -13.09 -6.20 17.04
C PHE A 10 -14.61 -6.29 17.19
N SER A 11 -15.16 -5.66 18.22
CA SER A 11 -16.61 -5.63 18.45
C SER A 11 -17.38 -4.94 17.31
N ALA A 12 -16.81 -3.87 16.73
CA ALA A 12 -17.40 -3.19 15.58
C ALA A 12 -17.40 -4.08 14.32
N ALA A 13 -16.27 -4.75 14.04
CA ALA A 13 -16.17 -5.69 12.92
C ALA A 13 -17.15 -6.86 13.08
N GLU A 14 -17.30 -7.40 14.29
CA GLU A 14 -18.24 -8.50 14.56
C GLU A 14 -19.70 -8.07 14.39
N ARG A 15 -20.08 -6.87 14.83
CA ARG A 15 -21.43 -6.33 14.57
C ARG A 15 -21.72 -6.23 13.07
N LEU A 16 -20.77 -5.71 12.28
CA LEU A 16 -20.94 -5.61 10.83
C LEU A 16 -21.07 -7.00 10.19
N ARG A 17 -20.22 -7.95 10.60
CA ARG A 17 -20.28 -9.34 10.12
C ARG A 17 -21.65 -9.99 10.38
N GLN A 18 -22.20 -9.79 11.58
CA GLN A 18 -23.53 -10.28 11.95
C GLN A 18 -24.63 -9.64 11.11
N GLN A 19 -24.57 -8.31 10.90
CA GLN A 19 -25.52 -7.59 10.05
C GLN A 19 -25.51 -8.12 8.61
N ILE A 20 -24.33 -8.24 8.00
CA ILE A 20 -24.17 -8.79 6.64
C ILE A 20 -24.75 -10.21 6.56
N SER A 21 -24.45 -11.06 7.55
CA SER A 21 -24.94 -12.45 7.60
C SER A 21 -26.47 -12.53 7.67
N GLN A 22 -27.12 -11.58 8.35
CA GLN A 22 -28.57 -11.52 8.45
C GLN A 22 -29.24 -11.01 7.17
N THR A 23 -28.57 -10.13 6.42
CA THR A 23 -29.08 -9.58 5.15
C THR A 23 -28.89 -10.50 3.95
N LEU A 24 -27.91 -11.41 4.01
CA LEU A 24 -27.51 -12.29 2.91
C LEU A 24 -28.66 -13.15 2.32
N PRO A 25 -29.57 -13.75 3.12
CA PRO A 25 -30.62 -14.62 2.59
C PRO A 25 -31.64 -13.95 1.65
N GLY A 26 -31.67 -12.62 1.58
CA GLY A 26 -32.66 -11.86 0.80
C GLY A 26 -32.08 -10.92 -0.26
N ARG A 27 -30.75 -10.93 -0.47
CA ARG A 27 -30.05 -9.98 -1.34
C ARG A 27 -28.89 -10.63 -2.07
N ALA A 28 -28.52 -10.10 -3.22
CA ALA A 28 -27.37 -10.58 -3.96
C ALA A 28 -26.06 -10.20 -3.22
N PRO A 29 -25.12 -11.14 -2.99
CA PRO A 29 -23.88 -10.85 -2.27
C PRO A 29 -23.05 -9.69 -2.84
N GLU A 30 -23.02 -9.57 -4.16
CA GLU A 30 -22.33 -8.50 -4.89
C GLU A 30 -22.89 -7.11 -4.59
N GLU A 31 -24.21 -6.99 -4.43
CA GLU A 31 -24.86 -5.72 -4.08
C GLU A 31 -24.47 -5.30 -2.67
N ILE A 32 -24.51 -6.24 -1.71
CA ILE A 32 -24.11 -6.00 -0.33
C ILE A 32 -22.63 -5.57 -0.28
N TYR A 33 -21.77 -6.25 -1.04
CA TYR A 33 -20.35 -5.92 -1.10
C TYR A 33 -20.12 -4.51 -1.64
N LEU A 34 -20.77 -4.14 -2.75
CA LEU A 34 -20.61 -2.81 -3.36
C LEU A 34 -21.10 -1.70 -2.42
N GLU A 35 -22.22 -1.91 -1.74
CA GLU A 35 -22.72 -0.94 -0.76
C GLU A 35 -21.78 -0.77 0.43
N GLU A 36 -21.30 -1.88 1.01
CA GLU A 36 -20.42 -1.81 2.18
C GLU A 36 -19.03 -1.25 1.83
N ILE A 37 -18.47 -1.61 0.68
CA ILE A 37 -17.18 -1.08 0.25
C ILE A 37 -17.27 0.43 -0.04
N ASP A 38 -18.37 0.89 -0.64
CA ASP A 38 -18.61 2.31 -0.85
C ASP A 38 -18.82 3.04 0.46
N ARG A 39 -19.59 2.47 1.41
CA ARG A 39 -19.74 3.03 2.76
C ARG A 39 -18.38 3.21 3.44
N VAL A 40 -17.52 2.18 3.39
CA VAL A 40 -16.16 2.21 3.95
C VAL A 40 -15.29 3.28 3.28
N ARG A 41 -15.34 3.41 1.95
CA ARG A 41 -14.61 4.48 1.22
C ARG A 41 -15.03 5.87 1.68
N HIS A 42 -16.33 6.15 1.73
CA HIS A 42 -16.84 7.45 2.14
C HIS A 42 -16.48 7.77 3.60
N GLU A 43 -16.62 6.78 4.49
CA GLU A 43 -16.25 6.93 5.89
C GLU A 43 -14.76 7.21 6.05
N PHE A 44 -13.90 6.52 5.31
CA PHE A 44 -12.45 6.74 5.31
C PHE A 44 -12.09 8.15 4.82
N ILE A 45 -12.64 8.59 3.69
CA ILE A 45 -12.41 9.94 3.14
C ILE A 45 -12.78 11.01 4.18
N ARG A 46 -13.95 10.86 4.82
CA ARG A 46 -14.43 11.79 5.85
C ARG A 46 -13.53 11.80 7.08
N LEU A 47 -13.14 10.63 7.59
CA LEU A 47 -12.26 10.52 8.77
C LEU A 47 -10.88 11.14 8.50
N CYS A 48 -10.39 11.07 7.27
CA CYS A 48 -9.13 11.68 6.84
C CYS A 48 -9.27 13.16 6.42
N GLY A 49 -10.48 13.73 6.41
CA GLY A 49 -10.73 15.11 6.00
C GLY A 49 -10.46 15.40 4.51
N LEU A 50 -10.54 14.36 3.65
CA LEU A 50 -10.14 14.43 2.24
C LEU A 50 -11.29 14.75 1.29
N GLU A 51 -12.49 15.06 1.80
CA GLU A 51 -13.71 15.30 1.01
C GLU A 51 -13.58 16.47 0.01
N HIS A 52 -12.65 17.38 0.26
CA HIS A 52 -12.40 18.56 -0.58
C HIS A 52 -11.54 18.27 -1.82
N ILE A 53 -10.94 17.07 -1.94
CA ILE A 53 -10.08 16.70 -3.06
C ILE A 53 -10.93 16.21 -4.23
N GLY A 54 -11.14 17.07 -5.23
CA GLY A 54 -11.86 16.72 -6.45
C GLY A 54 -11.13 15.65 -7.27
N GLY A 55 -11.87 14.66 -7.77
CA GLY A 55 -11.33 13.59 -8.63
C GLY A 55 -10.51 12.52 -7.89
N MET A 56 -10.56 12.49 -6.55
CA MET A 56 -9.87 11.45 -5.78
C MET A 56 -10.55 10.09 -5.94
N GLU A 57 -9.75 9.07 -6.24
CA GLU A 57 -10.17 7.67 -6.26
C GLU A 57 -9.66 6.94 -5.01
N VAL A 58 -10.50 6.09 -4.41
CA VAL A 58 -10.13 5.28 -3.24
C VAL A 58 -10.22 3.80 -3.59
N ILE A 59 -9.05 3.16 -3.62
CA ILE A 59 -8.92 1.72 -3.87
C ILE A 59 -8.74 1.02 -2.52
N VAL A 60 -9.64 0.09 -2.22
CA VAL A 60 -9.55 -0.75 -1.01
C VAL A 60 -8.87 -2.05 -1.38
N SER A 61 -7.87 -2.43 -0.59
CA SER A 61 -7.06 -3.63 -0.81
C SER A 61 -7.20 -4.60 0.37
N PRO A 62 -7.20 -5.93 0.13
CA PRO A 62 -7.25 -6.94 1.20
C PRO A 62 -6.07 -6.87 2.17
N SER A 63 -4.91 -6.39 1.72
CA SER A 63 -3.71 -6.25 2.55
C SER A 63 -2.87 -5.03 2.15
N GLY A 64 -1.99 -4.61 3.07
CA GLY A 64 -1.03 -3.54 2.79
C GLY A 64 -0.07 -3.88 1.66
N THR A 65 0.38 -5.14 1.56
CA THR A 65 1.25 -5.58 0.47
C THR A 65 0.55 -5.48 -0.89
N ASP A 66 -0.72 -5.91 -0.98
CA ASP A 66 -1.47 -5.84 -2.24
C ASP A 66 -1.76 -4.37 -2.60
N ALA A 67 -1.92 -3.49 -1.62
CA ALA A 67 -2.05 -2.04 -1.86
C ALA A 67 -0.79 -1.45 -2.50
N HIS A 68 0.39 -1.85 -2.02
CA HIS A 68 1.67 -1.40 -2.60
C HIS A 68 1.88 -1.97 -4.01
N MET A 69 1.49 -3.21 -4.26
CA MET A 69 1.52 -3.80 -5.60
C MET A 69 0.59 -3.06 -6.57
N LEU A 70 -0.65 -2.79 -6.17
CA LEU A 70 -1.60 -2.03 -6.98
C LEU A 70 -1.08 -0.62 -7.27
N ALA A 71 -0.55 0.07 -6.27
CA ALA A 71 0.02 1.40 -6.43
C ALA A 71 1.21 1.39 -7.42
N SER A 72 2.12 0.42 -7.30
CA SER A 72 3.29 0.34 -8.18
C SER A 72 2.89 0.01 -9.62
N GLN A 73 1.91 -0.88 -9.83
CA GLN A 73 1.39 -1.22 -11.15
C GLN A 73 0.63 -0.06 -11.79
N LEU A 74 -0.18 0.69 -11.03
CA LEU A 74 -0.86 1.88 -11.54
C LEU A 74 0.14 2.96 -11.96
N VAL A 75 1.19 3.16 -11.16
CA VAL A 75 2.26 4.10 -11.49
C VAL A 75 3.07 3.61 -12.68
N ALA A 76 3.43 2.33 -12.79
CA ALA A 76 4.14 1.81 -13.96
C ALA A 76 3.27 1.86 -15.24
N GLY A 77 1.95 1.65 -15.08
CA GLY A 77 0.98 1.55 -16.16
C GLY A 77 1.38 0.52 -17.22
N SER A 78 0.95 0.73 -18.46
CA SER A 78 1.38 -0.05 -19.63
C SER A 78 2.64 0.49 -20.29
N SER A 79 3.37 1.39 -19.62
CA SER A 79 4.46 2.13 -20.25
C SER A 79 5.70 1.26 -20.47
N VAL A 80 6.38 1.50 -21.59
CA VAL A 80 7.74 0.98 -21.85
C VAL A 80 8.77 1.67 -20.92
N ALA A 81 8.42 2.84 -20.36
CA ALA A 81 9.31 3.59 -19.50
C ALA A 81 9.50 2.88 -18.16
N LYS A 82 10.76 2.67 -17.78
CA LYS A 82 11.12 2.08 -16.48
C LYS A 82 10.63 2.96 -15.34
N THR A 83 10.11 2.32 -14.30
CA THR A 83 9.69 2.96 -13.05
C THR A 83 10.71 2.67 -11.96
N LEU A 84 10.95 3.65 -11.09
CA LEU A 84 11.72 3.47 -9.86
C LEU A 84 10.79 3.63 -8.66
N ALA A 85 10.67 2.61 -7.82
CA ALA A 85 10.04 2.73 -6.51
C ALA A 85 11.11 2.94 -5.43
N ILE A 86 10.94 3.96 -4.59
CA ILE A 86 11.83 4.28 -3.47
C ILE A 86 11.05 4.08 -2.17
N MET A 87 11.50 3.14 -1.35
CA MET A 87 10.96 2.88 -0.02
C MET A 87 11.78 3.58 1.04
N VAL A 88 11.18 4.51 1.78
CA VAL A 88 11.80 5.04 2.99
C VAL A 88 11.38 4.15 4.17
N GLN A 89 12.35 3.70 4.96
CA GLN A 89 12.14 2.82 6.12
C GLN A 89 11.69 1.37 5.78
N PRO A 90 12.35 0.62 4.89
CA PRO A 90 11.89 -0.74 4.55
C PRO A 90 11.80 -1.66 5.79
N GLU A 91 12.62 -1.44 6.81
CA GLU A 91 12.64 -2.23 8.06
C GLU A 91 11.36 -2.05 8.91
N GLU A 92 10.66 -0.92 8.75
CA GLU A 92 9.44 -0.60 9.49
C GLU A 92 8.18 -1.07 8.74
N THR A 93 8.31 -1.36 7.44
CA THR A 93 7.24 -1.91 6.60
C THR A 93 7.07 -3.43 6.79
N GLY A 94 6.10 -4.04 6.12
CA GLY A 94 5.98 -5.50 6.09
C GLY A 94 7.06 -6.10 5.18
N SER A 95 7.60 -7.29 5.51
CA SER A 95 8.66 -7.95 4.71
C SER A 95 8.28 -8.20 3.24
N GLY A 96 6.99 -8.21 2.92
CA GLY A 96 6.48 -8.36 1.55
C GLY A 96 6.40 -7.08 0.72
N VAL A 97 6.59 -5.89 1.31
CA VAL A 97 6.33 -4.62 0.61
C VAL A 97 7.33 -4.37 -0.53
N GLY A 98 8.62 -4.62 -0.30
CA GLY A 98 9.64 -4.47 -1.35
C GLY A 98 9.41 -5.41 -2.53
N HIS A 99 8.98 -6.65 -2.27
CA HIS A 99 8.63 -7.61 -3.32
C HIS A 99 7.37 -7.19 -4.09
N ALA A 100 6.33 -6.72 -3.38
CA ALA A 100 5.12 -6.23 -4.00
C ALA A 100 5.34 -5.00 -4.88
N LEU A 101 6.18 -4.05 -4.44
CA LEU A 101 6.52 -2.90 -5.27
C LEU A 101 7.23 -3.28 -6.55
N ALA A 102 8.06 -4.34 -6.53
CA ALA A 102 8.69 -4.89 -7.73
C ALA A 102 7.70 -5.61 -8.67
N GLY A 103 6.41 -5.69 -8.31
CA GLY A 103 5.39 -6.43 -9.07
C GLY A 103 5.30 -7.91 -8.69
N GLY A 104 6.01 -8.33 -7.65
CA GLY A 104 5.97 -9.69 -7.13
C GLY A 104 4.66 -9.99 -6.41
N MET A 105 3.92 -11.00 -6.87
CA MET A 105 2.72 -11.48 -6.20
C MET A 105 3.08 -12.19 -4.89
N HIS A 106 2.21 -12.10 -3.88
CA HIS A 106 2.34 -12.90 -2.67
C HIS A 106 2.44 -14.39 -3.00
N SER A 107 3.63 -14.97 -2.84
CA SER A 107 3.86 -16.40 -2.97
C SER A 107 3.32 -17.15 -1.74
N SER A 108 2.00 -17.30 -1.66
CA SER A 108 1.34 -18.37 -0.88
C SER A 108 -0.15 -18.52 -1.16
N HIS A 109 -0.82 -17.54 -1.76
CA HIS A 109 -2.19 -17.70 -2.22
C HIS A 109 -2.25 -17.59 -3.73
N ARG A 110 -2.37 -18.76 -4.37
CA ARG A 110 -2.79 -18.89 -5.76
C ARG A 110 -4.04 -18.04 -5.93
N GLU A 111 -3.92 -16.90 -6.59
CA GLU A 111 -5.07 -16.26 -7.19
C GLU A 111 -5.75 -17.32 -8.05
N SER A 112 -7.04 -17.53 -7.80
CA SER A 112 -7.92 -18.29 -8.70
C SER A 112 -8.07 -17.48 -9.99
N GLY A 113 -7.01 -17.43 -10.79
CA GLY A 113 -6.86 -16.50 -11.91
C GLY A 113 -5.55 -16.60 -12.68
N GLY A 114 -4.83 -17.73 -12.60
CA GLY A 114 -4.02 -18.29 -13.69
C GLY A 114 -3.04 -17.42 -14.48
N THR A 115 -2.55 -16.29 -13.97
CA THR A 115 -1.59 -15.45 -14.72
C THR A 115 -0.25 -15.41 -14.02
N THR A 116 0.71 -16.17 -14.54
CA THR A 116 2.12 -16.08 -14.16
C THR A 116 2.71 -14.78 -14.70
N VAL A 117 3.03 -13.82 -13.83
CA VAL A 117 3.75 -12.61 -14.23
C VAL A 117 5.23 -12.97 -14.45
N ASN A 118 5.71 -12.75 -15.67
CA ASN A 118 7.10 -12.97 -16.07
C ASN A 118 8.03 -11.90 -15.48
N SER A 119 9.21 -12.34 -15.02
CA SER A 119 10.31 -11.56 -14.42
C SER A 119 11.06 -10.66 -15.43
N ALA A 120 10.32 -9.82 -16.16
CA ALA A 120 10.85 -8.68 -16.90
C ALA A 120 10.37 -7.41 -16.19
N ASP A 121 10.73 -7.28 -14.90
CA ASP A 121 10.04 -6.36 -13.99
C ASP A 121 10.20 -4.90 -14.44
N PRO A 122 9.10 -4.17 -14.70
CA PRO A 122 9.14 -2.77 -15.15
C PRO A 122 9.54 -1.79 -14.03
N ILE A 123 9.77 -2.29 -12.81
CA ILE A 123 9.92 -1.49 -11.59
C ILE A 123 11.22 -1.88 -10.87
N ASP A 124 12.20 -0.98 -10.88
CA ASP A 124 13.36 -1.08 -10.01
C ASP A 124 12.97 -0.61 -8.60
N VAL A 125 13.40 -1.30 -7.54
CA VAL A 125 13.13 -0.90 -6.15
C VAL A 125 14.42 -0.49 -5.45
N ARG A 126 14.40 0.66 -4.77
CA ARG A 126 15.46 1.11 -3.86
C ARG A 126 14.90 1.42 -2.49
N SER A 127 15.75 1.33 -1.49
CA SER A 127 15.39 1.67 -0.12
C SER A 127 16.33 2.67 0.51
N ILE A 128 15.78 3.46 1.43
CA ILE A 128 16.51 4.40 2.27
C ILE A 128 16.23 4.00 3.73
N ALA A 129 17.27 3.55 4.42
CA ALA A 129 17.18 3.24 5.84
C ALA A 129 17.10 4.55 6.64
N VAL A 130 16.24 4.62 7.65
CA VAL A 130 16.15 5.77 8.57
C VAL A 130 16.87 5.56 9.89
N ARG A 131 17.30 4.33 10.16
CA ARG A 131 18.09 4.00 11.34
C ARG A 131 19.55 3.79 10.92
N MET A 132 20.46 4.29 11.76
CA MET A 132 21.86 3.92 11.73
C MET A 132 22.05 2.51 12.28
N GLU A 133 23.24 1.97 12.08
CA GLU A 133 23.70 0.79 12.80
C GLU A 133 23.53 1.00 14.31
N GLY A 134 22.93 0.03 15.01
CA GLY A 134 22.56 0.16 16.43
C GLY A 134 21.19 0.82 16.69
N SER A 135 20.30 0.89 15.70
CA SER A 135 18.89 1.31 15.83
C SER A 135 18.66 2.78 16.24
N ARG A 136 19.67 3.65 16.15
CA ARG A 136 19.49 5.10 16.34
C ARG A 136 18.89 5.75 15.10
N LEU A 137 18.02 6.74 15.26
CA LEU A 137 17.51 7.51 14.11
C LEU A 137 18.63 8.30 13.43
N ARG A 138 18.63 8.28 12.10
CA ARG A 138 19.40 9.21 11.27
C ARG A 138 18.79 10.62 11.38
N PRO A 139 19.59 11.68 11.21
CA PRO A 139 19.06 13.02 11.04
C PRO A 139 18.11 13.08 9.84
N ILE A 140 16.96 13.75 9.98
CA ILE A 140 15.97 13.91 8.90
C ILE A 140 16.62 14.49 7.64
N ALA A 141 17.42 15.56 7.79
CA ALA A 141 18.15 16.17 6.69
C ALA A 141 19.04 15.16 5.92
N ALA A 142 19.67 14.21 6.62
CA ALA A 142 20.51 13.20 5.96
C ALA A 142 19.71 12.12 5.23
N VAL A 143 18.43 11.92 5.54
CA VAL A 143 17.51 11.04 4.81
C VAL A 143 16.96 11.78 3.59
N ASP A 144 16.60 13.06 3.77
CA ASP A 144 16.12 13.94 2.70
C ASP A 144 17.20 14.16 1.63
N ASP A 145 18.44 14.45 2.03
CA ASP A 145 19.59 14.62 1.13
C ASP A 145 19.84 13.35 0.29
N GLU A 146 19.71 12.16 0.89
CA GLU A 146 19.86 10.89 0.18
C GLU A 146 18.70 10.65 -0.80
N LEU A 147 17.47 10.96 -0.40
CA LEU A 147 16.31 10.87 -1.27
C LEU A 147 16.45 11.81 -2.47
N GLU A 148 16.84 13.06 -2.24
CA GLU A 148 17.08 14.05 -3.28
C GLU A 148 18.18 13.60 -4.25
N ALA A 149 19.28 13.05 -3.73
CA ALA A 149 20.37 12.51 -4.55
C ALA A 149 19.91 11.33 -5.43
N ILE A 150 19.12 10.40 -4.88
CA ILE A 150 18.58 9.26 -5.64
C ILE A 150 17.63 9.75 -6.74
N VAL A 151 16.70 10.65 -6.40
CA VAL A 151 15.72 11.20 -7.35
C VAL A 151 16.44 11.97 -8.47
N SER A 152 17.38 12.84 -8.12
CA SER A 152 18.16 13.62 -9.09
C SER A 152 18.96 12.76 -10.06
N ALA A 153 19.50 11.62 -9.60
CA ALA A 153 20.14 10.66 -10.49
C ALA A 153 19.11 9.89 -11.35
N ALA A 154 17.93 9.61 -10.80
CA ALA A 154 16.91 8.78 -11.43
C ALA A 154 16.13 9.49 -12.54
N ILE A 155 15.90 10.80 -12.45
CA ILE A 155 15.07 11.54 -13.42
C ILE A 155 15.54 11.44 -14.87
N THR A 156 16.82 11.14 -15.11
CA THR A 156 17.38 10.96 -16.46
C THR A 156 17.20 9.54 -17.02
N ARG A 157 16.93 8.56 -16.15
CA ARG A 157 16.89 7.12 -16.46
C ARG A 157 15.49 6.51 -16.36
N TYR A 158 14.64 7.06 -15.51
CA TYR A 158 13.30 6.54 -15.23
C TYR A 158 12.26 7.54 -15.71
N GLY A 159 11.22 7.03 -16.37
CA GLY A 159 10.10 7.87 -16.79
C GLY A 159 9.14 8.19 -15.65
N ARG A 160 9.19 7.41 -14.57
CA ARG A 160 8.31 7.53 -13.40
C ARG A 160 9.06 7.15 -12.13
N ILE A 161 8.76 7.88 -11.05
CA ILE A 161 9.32 7.61 -9.72
C ILE A 161 8.16 7.57 -8.73
N LEU A 162 8.08 6.49 -7.95
CA LEU A 162 7.14 6.31 -6.85
C LEU A 162 7.92 6.39 -5.54
N ILE A 163 7.55 7.31 -4.65
CA ILE A 163 8.14 7.42 -3.32
C ILE A 163 7.12 6.90 -2.31
N VAL A 164 7.49 5.87 -1.55
CA VAL A 164 6.67 5.26 -0.51
C VAL A 164 7.17 5.76 0.84
N LEU A 165 6.32 6.57 1.50
CA LEU A 165 6.56 7.09 2.83
C LEU A 165 5.76 6.29 3.85
N THR A 166 6.35 6.11 5.04
CA THR A 166 5.67 5.50 6.19
C THR A 166 5.34 6.62 7.17
N ASP A 167 4.05 6.90 7.37
CA ASP A 167 3.54 7.98 8.24
C ASP A 167 3.56 7.61 9.73
N VAL A 168 3.27 6.34 10.04
CA VAL A 168 3.36 5.81 11.41
C VAL A 168 4.14 4.52 11.37
N SER A 169 5.41 4.57 11.78
CA SER A 169 6.22 3.36 11.90
C SER A 169 5.83 2.54 13.14
N LYS A 170 6.12 1.23 13.12
CA LYS A 170 5.82 0.36 14.27
C LYS A 170 6.59 0.77 15.52
N THR A 171 7.68 1.53 15.36
CA THR A 171 8.57 1.95 16.43
C THR A 171 8.42 3.42 16.83
N GLY A 172 7.39 4.12 16.34
CA GLY A 172 7.04 5.48 16.79
C GLY A 172 7.90 6.60 16.19
N VAL A 173 8.51 6.35 15.04
CA VAL A 173 9.06 7.35 14.09
C VAL A 173 7.95 7.88 13.20
#